data_AF-A0A7K9NM51-F1
#
_entry.id   AF-A0A7K9NM51-F1
#
_cell.length_a   1.000
_cell.length_b   1.000
_cell.length_c   1.000
_cell.angle_alpha   90.00
_cell.angle_beta   90.00
_cell.angle_gamma   90.00
#
_symmetry.space_group_name_H-M   'P 1'
#
loop_
_entity.id
_entity.type
_entity.pdbx_description
1 polymer ?
#
loop_
_entity_poly.entity_id
_entity_poly.type
_entity_poly.pdbx_seq_one_letter_code
_entity_poly.pdbx_strand_id
1 'polypeptide(L)'
;QRNRKMGMGRKKFNMDPKKGIQFLVEQELLRHTAEDIARFLYKGEGLNKTAIGDYLGERCHWGALGATGSDWEGELGTFLWSFRLPGEAQKIDRMMEAFAQRYCLCNP
;
A
#
# COMPACT_ATOMS: atom_id res chain seq x y z
N GLN A 1 6.71 24.77 3.47
CA GLN A 1 5.68 24.30 4.43
C GLN A 1 5.11 22.91 4.10
N ARG A 2 4.83 22.59 2.82
CA ARG A 2 4.29 21.30 2.36
C ARG A 2 5.12 20.06 2.76
N ASN A 3 6.45 20.10 2.60
CA ASN A 3 7.34 19.00 3.03
C ASN A 3 7.27 18.71 4.54
N ARG A 4 7.07 19.74 5.37
CA ARG A 4 6.95 19.57 6.83
C ARG A 4 5.65 18.85 7.19
N LYS A 5 4.55 19.19 6.51
CA LYS A 5 3.26 18.49 6.67
C LYS A 5 3.32 17.05 6.15
N MET A 6 4.01 16.80 5.03
CA MET A 6 4.28 15.43 4.54
C MET A 6 5.05 14.59 5.56
N GLY A 7 6.11 15.14 6.15
CA GLY A 7 6.87 14.46 7.20
C GLY A 7 6.00 14.12 8.43
N MET A 8 5.08 15.01 8.82
CA MET A 8 4.12 14.74 9.90
C MET A 8 3.10 13.66 9.50
N GLY A 9 2.61 13.68 8.26
CA GLY A 9 1.69 12.65 7.75
C GLY A 9 2.32 11.26 7.72
N ARG A 10 3.59 11.15 7.31
CA ARG A 10 4.36 9.89 7.37
C ARG A 10 4.54 9.39 8.80
N LYS A 11 4.89 10.27 9.74
CA LYS A 11 4.97 9.91 11.16
C LYS A 11 3.63 9.43 11.73
N LYS A 12 2.54 10.12 11.39
CA LYS A 12 1.18 9.70 11.77
C LYS A 12 0.84 8.35 11.16
N PHE A 13 1.15 8.11 9.89
CA PHE A 13 0.94 6.83 9.22
C PHE A 13 1.69 5.69 9.92
N ASN A 14 2.93 5.92 10.33
CA ASN A 14 3.73 4.91 11.04
C ASN A 14 3.19 4.57 12.43
N MET A 15 2.41 5.46 13.05
CA MET A 15 1.73 5.21 14.33
C MET A 15 0.34 4.59 14.12
N ASP A 16 -0.42 5.13 13.18
CA ASP A 16 -1.79 4.74 12.85
C ASP A 16 -2.00 4.99 11.35
N PRO A 17 -1.95 3.94 10.52
CA PRO A 17 -1.99 4.09 9.07
C PRO A 17 -3.27 4.79 8.57
N LYS A 18 -4.42 4.48 9.18
CA LYS A 18 -5.71 5.07 8.84
C LYS A 18 -5.72 6.56 9.11
N LYS A 19 -5.32 6.98 10.33
CA LYS A 19 -5.24 8.41 10.68
C LYS A 19 -4.17 9.14 9.86
N GLY A 20 -3.08 8.47 9.50
CA GLY A 20 -2.03 9.02 8.64
C GLY A 20 -2.53 9.36 7.26
N ILE A 21 -3.23 8.42 6.59
CA ILE A 21 -3.84 8.67 5.27
C ILE A 21 -4.90 9.76 5.37
N GLN A 22 -5.78 9.71 6.39
CA GLN A 22 -6.80 10.73 6.60
C GLN A 22 -6.18 12.13 6.73
N PHE A 23 -5.14 12.28 7.54
CA PHE A 23 -4.44 13.56 7.68
C PHE A 23 -3.81 14.03 6.36
N LEU A 24 -3.20 13.13 5.59
CA LEU A 24 -2.63 13.48 4.29
C LEU A 24 -3.70 13.96 3.31
N VAL A 25 -4.88 13.35 3.35
CA VAL A 25 -6.04 13.75 2.54
C VAL A 25 -6.60 15.10 2.97
N GLU A 26 -6.82 15.30 4.27
CA GLU A 26 -7.33 16.56 4.84
C GLU A 26 -6.39 17.74 4.60
N GLN A 27 -5.07 17.48 4.53
CA GLN A 27 -4.08 18.50 4.22
C GLN A 27 -3.85 18.68 2.70
N GLU A 28 -4.66 18.04 1.86
CA GLU A 28 -4.57 18.05 0.39
C GLU A 28 -3.18 17.61 -0.13
N LEU A 29 -2.50 16.76 0.65
CA LEU A 29 -1.20 16.20 0.32
C LEU A 29 -1.31 14.89 -0.46
N LEU A 30 -2.42 14.19 -0.29
CA LEU A 30 -2.75 12.92 -0.91
C LEU A 30 -4.21 12.95 -1.36
N ARG A 31 -4.53 12.43 -2.53
CA ARG A 31 -5.93 12.30 -2.95
C ARG A 31 -6.53 11.06 -2.29
N HIS A 32 -7.80 11.12 -1.90
CA HIS A 32 -8.52 9.98 -1.34
C HIS A 32 -8.99 9.01 -2.44
N THR A 33 -8.05 8.60 -3.28
CA THR A 33 -8.23 7.68 -4.40
C THR A 33 -7.28 6.50 -4.19
N ALA A 34 -7.76 5.30 -4.52
CA ALA A 34 -7.01 4.07 -4.30
C ALA A 34 -5.63 4.13 -4.99
N GLU A 35 -5.56 4.65 -6.22
CA GLU A 35 -4.32 4.83 -6.99
C GLU A 35 -3.29 5.73 -6.32
N ASP A 36 -3.71 6.90 -5.81
CA ASP A 36 -2.78 7.83 -5.17
C ASP A 36 -2.28 7.27 -3.84
N ILE A 37 -3.16 6.62 -3.06
CA ILE A 37 -2.78 5.93 -1.82
C ILE A 37 -1.80 4.79 -2.13
N ALA A 38 -2.09 3.98 -3.15
CA ALA A 38 -1.20 2.90 -3.59
C ALA A 38 0.19 3.42 -4.00
N ARG A 39 0.26 4.47 -4.85
CA ARG A 39 1.54 5.09 -5.23
C ARG A 39 2.30 5.63 -4.03
N PHE A 40 1.60 6.21 -3.05
CA PHE A 40 2.21 6.70 -1.81
C PHE A 40 2.82 5.56 -0.99
N LEU A 41 2.11 4.46 -0.82
CA LEU A 41 2.58 3.27 -0.11
C LEU A 41 3.76 2.62 -0.85
N TYR A 42 3.66 2.49 -2.17
CA TYR A 42 4.69 1.90 -3.03
C TYR A 42 6.00 2.70 -2.99
N LYS A 43 5.91 4.03 -3.01
CA LYS A 43 7.11 4.89 -2.91
C LYS A 43 7.85 4.68 -1.59
N GLY A 44 7.16 4.27 -0.51
CA GLY A 44 7.75 3.79 0.73
C GLY A 44 8.66 4.77 1.49
N GLU A 45 8.78 6.02 1.04
CA GLU A 45 9.80 6.94 1.52
C GLU A 45 9.48 7.42 2.95
N GLY A 46 10.16 6.86 3.94
CA GLY A 46 9.95 7.17 5.36
C GLY A 46 8.69 6.52 5.97
N LEU A 47 8.13 5.51 5.31
CA LEU A 47 7.03 4.70 5.83
C LEU A 47 7.53 3.40 6.44
N ASN A 48 6.91 2.97 7.53
CA ASN A 48 7.22 1.71 8.16
C ASN A 48 6.58 0.57 7.36
N LYS A 49 7.40 -0.37 6.88
CA LYS A 49 6.96 -1.56 6.12
C LYS A 49 5.90 -2.38 6.86
N THR A 50 5.95 -2.42 8.19
CA THR A 50 4.93 -3.09 9.01
C THR A 50 3.59 -2.34 8.97
N ALA A 51 3.63 -1.02 9.06
CA ALA A 51 2.43 -0.17 9.01
C ALA A 51 1.77 -0.22 7.62
N ILE A 52 2.58 -0.31 6.55
CA ILE A 52 2.09 -0.53 5.19
C ILE A 52 1.37 -1.89 5.11
N GLY A 53 2.02 -2.97 5.57
CA GLY A 53 1.44 -4.31 5.55
C GLY A 53 0.13 -4.41 6.34
N ASP A 54 0.06 -3.77 7.50
CA ASP A 54 -1.16 -3.77 8.33
C ASP A 54 -2.31 -2.99 7.65
N TYR A 55 -2.02 -1.84 7.07
CA TYR A 55 -3.00 -1.05 6.31
C TYR A 55 -3.56 -1.80 5.10
N LEU A 56 -2.67 -2.44 4.34
CA LEU A 56 -3.05 -3.23 3.17
C LEU A 56 -3.80 -4.50 3.55
N GLY A 57 -3.47 -5.11 4.69
CA GLY A 57 -4.17 -6.27 5.23
C GLY A 57 -5.57 -5.94 5.76
N GLU A 58 -5.81 -4.71 6.20
CA GLU A 58 -7.14 -4.25 6.66
C GLU A 58 -8.04 -3.74 5.53
N ARG A 59 -7.48 -3.03 4.54
CA ARG A 59 -8.25 -2.51 3.40
C ARG A 59 -7.69 -3.10 2.12
N CYS A 60 -8.36 -4.12 1.61
CA CYS A 60 -8.12 -4.68 0.28
C CYS A 60 -8.43 -3.66 -0.83
N HIS A 61 -7.59 -2.64 -1.00
CA HIS A 61 -7.57 -1.74 -2.17
C HIS A 61 -6.35 -2.05 -3.03
N TRP A 62 -6.12 -3.34 -3.29
CA TRP A 62 -4.99 -3.86 -4.06
C TRP A 62 -5.08 -3.56 -5.56
N GLY A 63 -6.29 -3.29 -6.08
CA GLY A 63 -6.51 -2.99 -7.51
C GLY A 63 -5.73 -1.77 -8.03
N ALA A 64 -5.20 -0.95 -7.12
CA ALA A 64 -4.43 0.25 -7.41
C ALA A 64 -2.90 0.09 -7.28
N LEU A 65 -2.42 -0.96 -6.61
CA LEU A 65 -0.98 -1.24 -6.44
C LEU A 65 -0.37 -1.97 -7.65
N GLY A 66 -0.93 -1.71 -8.85
CA GLY A 66 -0.78 -2.51 -10.05
C GLY A 66 0.62 -3.05 -10.32
N ALA A 67 0.72 -4.38 -10.31
CA ALA A 67 1.52 -5.13 -11.25
C ALA A 67 0.84 -5.00 -12.63
N THR A 68 1.50 -4.36 -13.58
CA THR A 68 1.04 -4.26 -14.99
C THR A 68 2.21 -4.63 -15.87
N GLY A 69 2.39 -5.92 -16.14
CA GLY A 69 3.43 -6.36 -17.05
C GLY A 69 3.83 -7.80 -16.81
N SER A 70 4.27 -8.44 -17.88
CA SER A 70 4.56 -9.86 -18.06
C SER A 70 5.66 -10.45 -17.14
N ASP A 71 6.08 -9.76 -16.08
CA ASP A 71 7.15 -10.13 -15.14
C ASP A 71 6.58 -10.55 -13.77
N TRP A 72 5.66 -11.52 -13.81
CA TRP A 72 4.95 -12.10 -12.66
C TRP A 72 5.86 -12.53 -11.50
N GLU A 73 6.98 -13.23 -11.78
CA GLU A 73 7.87 -13.74 -10.72
C GLU A 73 8.70 -12.62 -10.07
N GLY A 74 9.06 -11.59 -10.84
CA GLY A 74 9.83 -10.45 -10.36
C GLY A 74 9.00 -9.47 -9.54
N GLU A 75 7.75 -9.22 -9.97
CA GLU A 75 6.88 -8.25 -9.30
C GLU A 75 6.32 -8.80 -7.99
N LEU A 76 5.95 -10.09 -7.89
CA LEU A 76 5.51 -10.67 -6.62
C LEU A 76 6.64 -10.64 -5.57
N GLY A 77 7.86 -11.02 -5.97
CA GLY A 77 9.03 -10.92 -5.09
C GLY A 77 9.27 -9.48 -4.62
N THR A 78 9.34 -8.53 -5.56
CA THR A 78 9.54 -7.11 -5.24
C THR A 78 8.42 -6.56 -4.34
N PHE A 79 7.19 -7.00 -4.58
CA PHE A 79 6.01 -6.61 -3.83
C PHE A 79 6.02 -7.17 -2.40
N LEU A 80 6.28 -8.46 -2.23
CA LEU A 80 6.44 -9.08 -0.91
C LEU A 80 7.65 -8.52 -0.15
N TRP A 81 8.67 -7.99 -0.85
CA TRP A 81 9.79 -7.28 -0.25
C TRP A 81 9.48 -5.83 0.11
N SER A 82 8.45 -5.24 -0.50
CA SER A 82 8.08 -3.84 -0.30
C SER A 82 7.43 -3.58 1.07
N PHE A 83 6.77 -4.58 1.66
CA PHE A 83 6.17 -4.50 3.00
C PHE A 83 6.41 -5.78 3.81
N ARG A 84 6.21 -5.70 5.13
CA ARG A 84 6.32 -6.89 5.99
C ARG A 84 4.99 -7.61 5.96
N LEU A 85 5.00 -8.88 5.55
CA LEU A 85 3.79 -9.72 5.60
C LEU A 85 3.22 -9.74 7.02
N PRO A 86 1.92 -9.50 7.19
CA PRO A 86 1.26 -9.67 8.48
C PRO A 86 1.32 -11.15 8.87
N GLY A 87 1.50 -11.43 10.17
CA GLY A 87 1.56 -12.80 10.69
C GLY A 87 0.19 -13.50 10.70
N GLU A 88 -0.90 -12.77 10.48
CA GLU A 88 -2.25 -13.33 10.43
C GLU A 88 -2.52 -13.98 9.07
N ALA A 89 -2.67 -15.30 9.05
CA ALA A 89 -2.88 -16.08 7.82
C ALA A 89 -4.05 -15.54 6.97
N GLN A 90 -5.15 -15.10 7.59
CA GLN A 90 -6.30 -14.51 6.88
C GLN A 90 -5.95 -13.22 6.13
N LYS A 91 -5.02 -12.41 6.64
CA LYS A 91 -4.58 -11.20 5.94
C LYS A 91 -3.75 -11.59 4.73
N ILE A 92 -2.82 -12.55 4.88
CA ILE A 92 -2.00 -13.09 3.78
C ILE A 92 -2.88 -13.66 2.67
N ASP A 93 -3.88 -14.46 3.03
CA ASP A 93 -4.82 -15.10 2.09
C ASP A 93 -5.55 -14.04 1.25
N ARG A 94 -6.04 -12.97 1.89
CA ARG A 94 -6.64 -11.81 1.20
C ARG A 94 -5.64 -11.06 0.31
N MET A 95 -4.38 -10.94 0.71
CA MET A 95 -3.36 -10.31 -0.16
C MET A 95 -3.12 -11.16 -1.41
N MET A 96 -3.02 -12.47 -1.22
CA MET A 96 -2.85 -13.44 -2.31
C MET A 96 -4.04 -13.48 -3.25
N GLU A 97 -5.27 -13.46 -2.74
CA GLU A 97 -6.49 -13.47 -3.56
C GLU A 97 -6.62 -12.19 -4.39
N ALA A 98 -6.39 -11.02 -3.80
CA ALA A 98 -6.45 -9.75 -4.52
C ALA A 98 -5.34 -9.63 -5.58
N PHE A 99 -4.16 -10.21 -5.30
CA PHE A 99 -3.08 -10.34 -6.27
C PHE A 99 -3.47 -11.30 -7.42
N ALA A 100 -4.05 -12.46 -7.10
CA ALA A 100 -4.51 -13.44 -8.10
C ALA A 100 -5.62 -12.88 -9.01
N GLN A 101 -6.58 -12.13 -8.46
CA GLN A 101 -7.62 -11.47 -9.26
C GLN A 101 -7.02 -10.48 -10.26
N ARG A 102 -6.01 -9.71 -9.84
CA ARG A 102 -5.32 -8.78 -10.74
C ARG A 102 -4.50 -9.52 -11.80
N TYR A 103 -3.86 -10.63 -11.44
CA TYR A 103 -3.15 -11.48 -12.38
C TYR A 103 -4.07 -12.02 -13.47
N CYS A 104 -5.22 -12.61 -13.11
CA CYS A 104 -6.19 -13.11 -14.10
C CYS A 104 -6.74 -12.00 -15.03
N LEU A 105 -6.85 -10.77 -14.54
CA LEU A 105 -7.28 -9.62 -15.35
C LEU A 105 -6.18 -9.12 -16.31
N CYS A 106 -4.91 -9.25 -15.94
CA CYS A 106 -3.78 -8.75 -16.73
C CYS A 106 -3.10 -9.81 -17.60
N ASN A 107 -3.37 -11.10 -17.37
CA ASN A 107 -2.89 -12.24 -18.17
C ASN A 107 -4.07 -13.17 -18.54
N PRO A 108 -4.92 -12.78 -19.50
CA PRO A 108 -6.07 -13.57 -19.96
C PRO A 108 -5.67 -14.84 -20.72
#